data_AF-A0A9W8U6V2-F1
#
_entry.id   AF-A0A9W8U6V2-F1
#
_cell.length_a   1.000
_cell.length_b   1.000
_cell.length_c   1.000
_cell.angle_alpha   90.00
_cell.angle_beta   90.00
_cell.angle_gamma   90.00
#
_symmetry.space_group_name_H-M   'P 1'
#
loop_
_entity.id
_entity.type
_entity.pdbx_description
1 polymer ?
#
loop_
_entity_poly.entity_id
_entity_poly.type
_entity_poly.pdbx_seq_one_letter_code
_entity_poly.pdbx_strand_id
1 'polypeptide(L)'
;MSNLTNQASYIWLVIDGLDECEKDRQVRLVRLLNQLISKPVVPGSTTCKVLVASRGPSEALEKMKRKQIISLAEEKGSLDRAIWQYVGLRLETMRPKLQQIDVQHSEVEEIQSIIVKKADGMFLYARLVVDYLASNVFYSGDEMKESVNQLPQKLTEFYQRILTQILVQLDSRSVDRIRCVLGWIAFAKRPLKKVELLSAITFSSGNSQVSRLVPQYILDICGTLIEESRDTTVAFIHNSVKEQRRRKLLSRETKRFKSME
;
A
#
# COMPACT_ATOMS: atom_id res chain seq x y z
N MET A 1 28.94 44.17 -23.68
CA MET A 1 27.73 44.08 -22.84
C MET A 1 27.06 42.75 -23.15
N SER A 2 27.29 41.73 -22.33
CA SER A 2 26.78 40.37 -22.53
C SER A 2 25.37 40.25 -21.95
N ASN A 3 24.39 39.97 -22.82
CA ASN A 3 23.03 39.60 -22.45
C ASN A 3 23.04 38.34 -21.57
N LEU A 4 22.94 38.51 -20.24
CA LEU A 4 22.56 37.41 -19.36
C LEU A 4 21.11 37.04 -19.69
N THR A 5 20.94 35.91 -20.36
CA THR A 5 19.63 35.26 -20.52
C THR A 5 18.98 35.13 -19.14
N ASN A 6 17.83 35.78 -18.99
CA ASN A 6 17.02 35.80 -17.79
C ASN A 6 16.43 34.40 -17.56
N GLN A 7 17.23 33.47 -17.06
CA GLN A 7 16.89 32.06 -16.98
C GLN A 7 15.96 31.85 -15.78
N ALA A 8 14.67 31.62 -16.06
CA ALA A 8 13.70 31.28 -15.04
C ALA A 8 14.11 29.97 -14.35
N SER A 9 14.34 30.03 -13.05
CA SER A 9 14.67 28.87 -12.23
C SER A 9 13.40 28.34 -11.56
N TYR A 10 13.26 27.02 -11.45
CA TYR A 10 12.10 26.37 -10.83
C TYR A 10 12.53 25.39 -9.74
N ILE A 11 11.81 25.41 -8.63
CA ILE A 11 11.88 24.38 -7.59
C ILE A 11 10.50 23.71 -7.48
N TRP A 12 10.48 22.39 -7.49
CA TRP A 12 9.26 21.60 -7.32
C TRP A 12 9.30 20.91 -5.97
N LEU A 13 8.28 21.14 -5.15
CA LEU A 13 8.06 20.48 -3.88
C LEU A 13 6.87 19.54 -4.02
N VAL A 14 7.11 18.25 -3.89
CA VAL A 14 6.07 17.22 -3.86
C VAL A 14 5.96 16.70 -2.43
N ILE A 15 4.77 16.83 -1.86
CA ILE A 15 4.45 16.35 -0.52
C ILE A 15 3.41 15.26 -0.67
N ASP A 16 3.81 14.02 -0.44
CA ASP A 16 2.93 12.86 -0.51
C ASP A 16 2.52 12.41 0.90
N GLY A 17 1.23 12.19 1.12
CA GLY A 17 0.68 11.74 2.40
C GLY A 17 0.65 12.80 3.51
N LEU A 18 0.14 14.01 3.24
CA LEU A 18 0.00 15.03 4.30
C LEU A 18 -0.82 14.53 5.51
N ASP A 19 -1.83 13.71 5.28
CA ASP A 19 -2.67 13.11 6.31
C ASP A 19 -1.92 12.19 7.27
N GLU A 20 -0.72 11.71 6.91
CA GLU A 20 0.13 10.90 7.79
C GLU A 20 0.86 11.74 8.85
N CYS A 21 0.86 13.07 8.72
CA CYS A 21 1.41 13.97 9.72
C CYS A 21 0.40 14.26 10.84
N GLU A 22 0.91 14.50 12.05
CA GLU A 22 0.10 15.06 13.16
C GLU A 22 -0.56 16.38 12.73
N LYS A 23 -1.78 16.64 13.20
CA LYS A 23 -2.57 17.82 12.81
C LYS A 23 -1.80 19.14 12.94
N ASP A 24 -1.08 19.34 14.04
CA ASP A 24 -0.28 20.56 14.26
C ASP A 24 0.86 20.72 13.26
N ARG A 25 1.48 19.60 12.84
CA ARG A 25 2.51 19.59 11.79
C ARG A 25 1.91 19.94 10.44
N GLN A 26 0.74 19.40 10.10
CA GLN A 26 0.04 19.74 8.87
C GLN A 26 -0.24 21.25 8.79
N VAL A 27 -0.75 21.86 9.86
CA VAL A 27 -1.02 23.30 9.92
C VAL A 27 0.25 24.14 9.75
N ARG A 28 1.34 23.78 10.44
CA ARG A 28 2.63 24.47 10.29
C ARG A 28 3.18 24.35 8.87
N LEU A 29 3.11 23.16 8.28
CA LEU A 29 3.58 22.91 6.92
C LEU A 29 2.80 23.73 5.89
N VAL A 30 1.46 23.71 5.94
CA VAL A 30 0.63 24.52 5.03
C VAL A 30 0.92 26.02 5.19
N ARG A 31 1.14 26.51 6.42
CA ARG A 31 1.54 27.91 6.65
C ARG A 31 2.85 28.26 5.96
N LEU A 32 3.86 27.39 6.06
CA LEU A 32 5.14 27.55 5.39
C LEU A 32 4.98 27.55 3.86
N LEU A 33 4.22 26.59 3.31
CA LEU A 33 3.98 26.52 1.86
C LEU A 33 3.30 27.78 1.35
N ASN A 34 2.30 28.28 2.08
CA ASN A 34 1.64 29.55 1.77
C ASN A 34 2.63 30.73 1.70
N GLN A 35 3.62 30.80 2.60
CA GLN A 35 4.65 31.84 2.57
C GLN A 35 5.56 31.71 1.35
N LEU A 36 5.90 30.48 0.94
CA LEU A 36 6.73 30.22 -0.22
C LEU A 36 6.04 30.60 -1.54
N ILE A 37 4.74 30.28 -1.68
CA ILE A 37 3.98 30.52 -2.93
C ILE A 37 3.38 31.93 -3.04
N SER A 38 3.43 32.72 -1.96
CA SER A 38 2.88 34.09 -1.96
C SER A 38 3.84 35.13 -2.54
N LYS A 39 5.13 34.81 -2.70
CA LYS A 39 6.11 35.76 -3.24
C LYS A 39 5.85 36.01 -4.74
N PRO A 40 5.83 37.28 -5.20
CA PRO A 40 5.65 37.58 -6.62
C PRO A 40 6.83 37.02 -7.43
N VAL A 41 6.52 36.50 -8.62
CA VAL A 41 7.55 36.00 -9.55
C VAL A 41 8.27 37.22 -10.13
N VAL A 42 9.49 37.45 -9.69
CA VAL A 42 10.37 38.53 -10.20
C VAL A 42 11.25 37.95 -11.31
N PRO A 43 11.52 38.67 -12.42
CA PRO A 43 12.46 38.22 -13.44
C PRO A 43 13.83 37.90 -12.81
N GLY A 44 14.38 36.71 -13.11
CA GLY A 44 15.63 36.21 -12.52
C GLY A 44 15.47 35.53 -11.15
N SER A 45 14.25 35.47 -10.59
CA SER A 45 13.98 34.73 -9.34
C SER A 45 13.56 33.28 -9.57
N THR A 46 13.72 32.46 -8.53
CA THR A 46 13.31 31.05 -8.56
C THR A 46 11.84 30.91 -8.20
N THR A 47 11.04 30.28 -9.07
CA THR A 47 9.62 30.01 -8.85
C THR A 47 9.45 28.66 -8.13
N CYS A 48 8.78 28.67 -6.99
CA CYS A 48 8.46 27.45 -6.25
C CYS A 48 7.07 26.93 -6.63
N LYS A 49 6.98 25.68 -7.08
CA LYS A 49 5.72 24.98 -7.37
C LYS A 49 5.52 23.86 -6.35
N VAL A 50 4.29 23.70 -5.87
CA VAL A 50 3.97 22.76 -4.80
C VAL A 50 2.85 21.83 -5.27
N LEU A 51 3.06 20.53 -5.13
CA LEU A 51 2.05 19.49 -5.24
C LEU A 51 1.87 18.84 -3.87
N VAL A 52 0.64 18.77 -3.37
CA VAL A 52 0.33 18.08 -2.11
C VAL A 52 -0.69 16.98 -2.40
N ALA A 53 -0.34 15.74 -2.06
CA ALA A 53 -1.24 14.60 -2.07
C ALA A 53 -1.64 14.26 -0.62
N SER A 54 -2.92 13.99 -0.40
CA SER A 54 -3.50 13.71 0.91
C SER A 54 -4.84 13.00 0.75
N ARG A 55 -5.22 12.19 1.73
CA ARG A 55 -6.62 11.72 1.86
C ARG A 55 -7.52 12.86 2.36
N GLY A 56 -8.80 12.82 1.95
CA GLY A 56 -9.76 13.91 2.19
C GLY A 56 -10.31 13.99 3.62
N PRO A 57 -11.22 14.95 3.88
CA PRO A 57 -10.90 16.37 3.86
C PRO A 57 -9.88 16.72 4.95
N SER A 58 -8.90 17.57 4.62
CA SER A 58 -7.93 18.10 5.58
C SER A 58 -8.22 19.58 5.85
N GLU A 59 -8.56 19.92 7.09
CA GLU A 59 -8.72 21.32 7.53
C GLU A 59 -7.46 22.16 7.26
N ALA A 60 -6.29 21.53 7.24
CA ALA A 60 -5.05 22.20 6.92
C ALA A 60 -5.02 22.59 5.43
N LEU A 61 -5.40 21.69 4.52
CA LEU A 61 -5.47 21.98 3.08
C LEU A 61 -6.55 23.01 2.72
N GLU A 62 -7.59 23.13 3.53
CA GLU A 62 -8.57 24.23 3.37
C GLU A 62 -7.95 25.61 3.53
N LYS A 63 -6.88 25.73 4.33
CA LYS A 63 -6.15 26.98 4.52
C LYS A 63 -5.08 27.25 3.46
N MET A 64 -4.93 26.36 2.48
CA MET A 64 -3.95 26.54 1.39
C MET A 64 -4.44 27.60 0.40
N LYS A 65 -3.59 28.60 0.14
CA LYS A 65 -3.87 29.69 -0.81
C LYS A 65 -3.51 29.25 -2.23
N ARG A 66 -4.20 29.79 -3.25
CA ARG A 66 -3.93 29.53 -4.68
C ARG A 66 -3.89 28.02 -5.00
N LYS A 67 -4.93 27.29 -4.62
CA LYS A 67 -5.04 25.84 -4.83
C LYS A 67 -5.83 25.53 -6.11
N GLN A 68 -5.28 24.65 -6.93
CA GLN A 68 -6.04 23.84 -7.87
C GLN A 68 -6.17 22.45 -7.23
N ILE A 69 -7.40 21.99 -7.03
CA ILE A 69 -7.66 20.69 -6.41
C ILE A 69 -7.98 19.69 -7.52
N ILE A 70 -7.34 18.54 -7.48
CA ILE A 70 -7.71 17.37 -8.28
C ILE A 70 -8.22 16.32 -7.29
N SER A 71 -9.51 16.05 -7.32
CA SER A 71 -10.14 15.04 -6.47
C SER A 71 -10.26 13.73 -7.24
N LEU A 72 -9.43 12.75 -6.89
CA LEU A 72 -9.55 11.41 -7.49
C LEU A 72 -10.91 10.76 -7.18
N ALA A 73 -11.54 11.11 -6.05
CA ALA A 73 -12.87 10.63 -5.71
C ALA A 73 -13.97 11.13 -6.66
N GLU A 74 -13.78 12.30 -7.27
CA GLU A 74 -14.71 12.89 -8.25
C GLU A 74 -14.47 12.35 -9.67
N GLU A 75 -13.29 11.76 -9.91
CA GLU A 75 -12.86 11.20 -11.20
C GLU A 75 -13.16 9.69 -11.32
N LYS A 76 -14.26 9.22 -10.72
CA LYS A 76 -14.57 7.78 -10.61
C LYS A 76 -14.59 7.06 -11.97
N GLY A 77 -15.21 7.64 -12.99
CA GLY A 77 -15.25 7.02 -14.32
C GLY A 77 -13.87 6.88 -14.97
N SER A 78 -13.01 7.88 -14.79
CA SER A 78 -11.61 7.88 -15.26
C SER A 78 -10.79 6.82 -14.51
N LEU A 79 -10.97 6.72 -13.18
CA LEU A 79 -10.33 5.70 -12.35
C LEU A 79 -10.77 4.30 -12.71
N ASP A 80 -12.08 4.04 -12.82
CA ASP A 80 -12.62 2.73 -13.15
C ASP A 80 -12.12 2.27 -14.52
N ARG A 81 -12.01 3.17 -15.50
CA ARG A 81 -11.41 2.88 -16.81
C ARG A 81 -9.92 2.53 -16.70
N ALA A 82 -9.17 3.27 -15.90
CA ALA A 82 -7.75 3.01 -15.71
C ALA A 82 -7.50 1.69 -14.96
N ILE A 83 -8.32 1.37 -13.96
CA ILE A 83 -8.31 0.07 -13.27
C ILE A 83 -8.69 -1.04 -14.25
N TRP A 84 -9.71 -0.82 -15.10
CA TRP A 84 -10.11 -1.77 -16.13
C TRP A 84 -8.91 -2.07 -17.03
N GLN A 85 -8.24 -1.06 -17.59
CA GLN A 85 -7.06 -1.25 -18.44
C GLN A 85 -5.93 -2.00 -17.72
N TYR A 86 -5.66 -1.64 -16.46
CA TYR A 86 -4.66 -2.33 -15.64
C TYR A 86 -4.99 -3.81 -15.43
N VAL A 87 -6.23 -4.13 -15.05
CA VAL A 87 -6.67 -5.51 -14.83
C VAL A 87 -6.60 -6.30 -16.13
N GLY A 88 -7.07 -5.74 -17.25
CA GLY A 88 -6.99 -6.39 -18.56
C GLY A 88 -5.56 -6.72 -18.97
N LEU A 89 -4.63 -5.77 -18.82
CA LEU A 89 -3.21 -6.01 -19.09
C LEU A 89 -2.65 -7.12 -18.20
N ARG A 90 -3.01 -7.14 -16.91
CA ARG A 90 -2.54 -8.17 -15.98
C ARG A 90 -3.14 -9.55 -16.30
N LEU A 91 -4.42 -9.63 -16.67
CA LEU A 91 -5.07 -10.88 -17.08
C LEU A 91 -4.48 -11.42 -18.38
N GLU A 92 -4.10 -10.55 -19.32
CA GLU A 92 -3.41 -10.96 -20.56
C GLU A 92 -2.07 -11.65 -20.27
N THR A 93 -1.32 -11.21 -19.25
CA THR A 93 -0.09 -11.92 -18.82
C THR A 93 -0.37 -13.33 -18.29
N MET A 94 -1.61 -13.63 -17.90
CA MET A 94 -2.06 -14.94 -17.43
C MET A 94 -2.74 -15.77 -18.53
N ARG A 95 -2.84 -15.26 -19.76
CA ARG A 95 -3.59 -15.90 -20.86
C ARG A 95 -3.26 -17.38 -21.07
N PRO A 96 -2.00 -17.85 -21.01
CA PRO A 96 -1.71 -19.29 -21.12
C PRO A 96 -2.35 -20.14 -20.03
N LYS A 97 -2.49 -19.62 -18.81
CA LYS A 97 -3.19 -20.30 -17.71
C LYS A 97 -4.70 -20.25 -17.91
N LEU A 98 -5.23 -19.10 -18.31
CA LEU A 98 -6.67 -18.89 -18.55
C LEU A 98 -7.19 -19.83 -19.66
N GLN A 99 -6.42 -20.02 -20.73
CA GLN A 99 -6.77 -20.96 -21.81
C GLN A 99 -6.82 -22.43 -21.34
N GLN A 100 -6.00 -22.82 -20.37
CA GLN A 100 -6.00 -24.20 -19.84
C GLN A 100 -7.22 -24.52 -18.98
N ILE A 101 -7.88 -23.49 -18.44
CA ILE A 101 -9.11 -23.61 -17.66
C ILE A 101 -10.36 -23.20 -18.45
N ASP A 102 -10.25 -23.16 -19.78
CA ASP A 102 -11.32 -22.85 -20.74
C ASP A 102 -11.97 -21.46 -20.55
N VAL A 103 -11.24 -20.48 -20.02
CA VAL A 103 -11.73 -19.10 -19.90
C VAL A 103 -11.68 -18.41 -21.26
N GLN A 104 -12.86 -18.12 -21.80
CA GLN A 104 -13.07 -17.43 -23.07
C GLN A 104 -12.87 -15.91 -22.93
N HIS A 105 -12.68 -15.22 -24.05
CA HIS A 105 -12.43 -13.77 -24.03
C HIS A 105 -13.55 -12.96 -23.36
N SER A 106 -14.81 -13.30 -23.63
CA SER A 106 -15.98 -12.69 -22.99
C SER A 106 -16.00 -12.88 -21.47
N GLU A 107 -15.45 -14.00 -20.99
CA GLU A 107 -15.37 -14.31 -19.57
C GLU A 107 -14.24 -13.54 -18.87
N VAL A 108 -13.15 -13.26 -19.58
CA VAL A 108 -12.10 -12.35 -19.11
C VAL A 108 -12.67 -10.95 -18.90
N GLU A 109 -13.47 -10.43 -19.83
CA GLU A 109 -14.12 -9.13 -19.71
C GLU A 109 -15.11 -9.08 -18.53
N GLU A 110 -15.82 -10.18 -18.29
CA GLU A 110 -16.71 -10.33 -17.14
C GLU A 110 -15.93 -10.29 -15.81
N ILE A 111 -14.87 -11.09 -15.70
CA ILE A 111 -13.97 -11.11 -14.53
C ILE A 111 -13.40 -9.71 -14.28
N GLN A 112 -12.91 -9.06 -15.34
CA GLN A 112 -12.35 -7.71 -15.29
C GLN A 112 -13.38 -6.70 -14.77
N SER A 113 -14.63 -6.79 -15.25
CA SER A 113 -15.73 -5.92 -14.82
C SER A 113 -16.08 -6.12 -13.33
N ILE A 114 -16.09 -7.38 -12.85
CA ILE A 114 -16.32 -7.69 -11.43
C ILE A 114 -15.19 -7.10 -10.57
N ILE A 115 -13.93 -7.24 -10.99
CA ILE A 115 -12.77 -6.71 -10.27
C ILE A 115 -12.84 -5.18 -10.17
N VAL A 116 -13.10 -4.48 -11.29
CA VAL A 116 -13.23 -3.02 -11.33
C VAL A 116 -14.33 -2.54 -10.39
N LYS A 117 -15.50 -3.17 -10.46
CA LYS A 117 -16.64 -2.83 -9.59
C LYS A 117 -16.32 -3.02 -8.11
N LYS A 118 -15.63 -4.11 -7.74
CA LYS A 118 -15.23 -4.37 -6.34
C LYS A 118 -14.08 -3.48 -5.87
N ALA A 119 -13.21 -3.04 -6.80
CA ALA A 119 -12.10 -2.17 -6.48
C ALA A 119 -12.55 -0.77 -6.06
N ASP A 120 -13.67 -0.27 -6.58
CA ASP A 120 -14.28 1.02 -6.20
C ASP A 120 -13.23 2.16 -6.17
N GLY A 121 -12.49 2.32 -7.28
CA GLY A 121 -11.41 3.30 -7.41
C GLY A 121 -10.08 2.93 -6.72
N MET A 122 -9.97 1.79 -6.03
CA MET A 122 -8.74 1.36 -5.36
C MET A 122 -7.86 0.45 -6.24
N PHE A 123 -6.83 1.01 -6.88
CA PHE A 123 -5.83 0.24 -7.63
C PHE A 123 -5.20 -0.90 -6.82
N LEU A 124 -4.92 -0.66 -5.55
CA LEU A 124 -4.34 -1.67 -4.66
C LEU A 124 -5.25 -2.89 -4.52
N TYR A 125 -6.56 -2.67 -4.42
CA TYR A 125 -7.51 -3.78 -4.35
C TYR A 125 -7.47 -4.60 -5.65
N ALA A 126 -7.56 -3.94 -6.81
CA ALA A 126 -7.48 -4.61 -8.10
C ALA A 126 -6.17 -5.39 -8.27
N ARG A 127 -5.03 -4.81 -7.88
CA ARG A 127 -3.74 -5.50 -7.86
C ARG A 127 -3.77 -6.76 -7.00
N LEU A 128 -4.25 -6.66 -5.77
CA LEU A 128 -4.33 -7.80 -4.86
C LEU A 128 -5.25 -8.90 -5.39
N VAL A 129 -6.37 -8.56 -6.03
CA VAL A 129 -7.25 -9.55 -6.64
C VAL A 129 -6.54 -10.28 -7.76
N VAL A 130 -5.87 -9.58 -8.67
CA VAL A 130 -5.17 -10.24 -9.78
C VAL A 130 -3.96 -11.05 -9.29
N ASP A 131 -3.22 -10.56 -8.28
CA ASP A 131 -2.14 -11.32 -7.65
C ASP A 131 -2.67 -12.59 -6.96
N TYR A 132 -3.84 -12.51 -6.32
CA TYR A 132 -4.55 -13.66 -5.75
C TYR A 132 -4.94 -14.65 -6.86
N LEU A 133 -5.52 -14.20 -7.97
CA LEU A 133 -5.88 -15.07 -9.08
C LEU A 133 -4.65 -15.74 -9.71
N ALA A 134 -3.54 -15.02 -9.82
CA ALA A 134 -2.29 -15.55 -10.38
C ALA A 134 -1.66 -16.66 -9.53
N SER A 135 -1.89 -16.61 -8.21
CA SER A 135 -1.27 -17.48 -7.21
C SER A 135 -2.15 -18.68 -6.82
N ASN A 136 -3.46 -18.63 -7.06
CA ASN A 136 -4.36 -19.75 -6.79
C ASN A 136 -4.42 -20.71 -7.99
N VAL A 137 -4.80 -21.95 -7.70
CA VAL A 137 -5.01 -23.01 -8.68
C VAL A 137 -6.52 -23.11 -8.91
N PHE A 138 -6.92 -23.13 -10.18
CA PHE A 138 -8.31 -23.29 -10.61
C PHE A 138 -8.38 -24.44 -11.61
N TYR A 139 -9.43 -25.24 -11.55
CA TYR A 139 -9.72 -26.33 -12.49
C TYR A 139 -10.60 -25.88 -13.65
N SER A 140 -11.38 -24.80 -13.49
CA SER A 140 -12.24 -24.24 -14.53
C SER A 140 -12.37 -22.72 -14.43
N GLY A 141 -12.81 -22.09 -15.53
CA GLY A 141 -13.17 -20.68 -15.55
C GLY A 141 -14.30 -20.33 -14.59
N ASP A 142 -15.28 -21.22 -14.44
CA ASP A 142 -16.38 -21.03 -13.47
C ASP A 142 -15.89 -20.94 -12.03
N GLU A 143 -14.93 -21.80 -11.64
CA GLU A 143 -14.32 -21.75 -10.31
C GLU A 143 -13.58 -20.42 -10.08
N MET A 144 -12.87 -19.94 -11.10
CA MET A 144 -12.19 -18.64 -11.04
C MET A 144 -13.22 -17.50 -10.87
N LYS A 145 -14.28 -17.48 -11.67
CA LYS A 145 -15.35 -16.48 -11.59
C LYS A 145 -16.03 -16.50 -10.22
N GLU A 146 -16.38 -17.68 -9.72
CA GLU A 146 -16.96 -17.84 -8.40
C GLU A 146 -16.02 -17.31 -7.33
N SER A 147 -14.72 -17.64 -7.39
CA SER A 147 -13.74 -17.13 -6.45
C SER A 147 -13.69 -15.61 -6.45
N VAL A 148 -13.70 -14.94 -7.62
CA VAL A 148 -13.71 -13.46 -7.70
C VAL A 148 -14.98 -12.90 -7.07
N ASN A 149 -16.14 -13.52 -7.33
CA ASN A 149 -17.42 -13.10 -6.77
C ASN A 149 -17.44 -13.21 -5.23
N GLN A 150 -16.82 -14.24 -4.67
CA GLN A 150 -16.72 -14.45 -3.23
C GLN A 150 -15.67 -13.57 -2.53
N LEU A 151 -14.83 -12.83 -3.26
CA LEU A 151 -13.85 -11.94 -2.63
C LEU A 151 -14.56 -10.78 -1.90
N PRO A 152 -14.12 -10.45 -0.66
CA PRO A 152 -14.73 -9.38 0.11
C PRO A 152 -14.44 -8.02 -0.53
N GLN A 153 -15.41 -7.11 -0.56
CA GLN A 153 -15.22 -5.75 -1.09
C GLN A 153 -14.32 -4.90 -0.19
N LYS A 154 -14.34 -5.12 1.12
CA LYS A 154 -13.50 -4.36 2.05
C LYS A 154 -12.07 -4.85 1.99
N LEU A 155 -11.15 -3.94 1.68
CA LEU A 155 -9.71 -4.21 1.66
C LEU A 155 -9.20 -4.84 2.98
N THR A 156 -9.72 -4.37 4.11
CA THR A 156 -9.45 -4.92 5.45
C THR A 156 -9.82 -6.40 5.56
N GLU A 157 -10.95 -6.83 5.01
CA GLU A 157 -11.37 -8.24 5.01
C GLU A 157 -10.52 -9.04 4.02
N PHE A 158 -10.16 -8.45 2.90
CA PHE A 158 -9.31 -9.11 1.91
C PHE A 158 -7.90 -9.40 2.47
N TYR A 159 -7.29 -8.46 3.19
CA TYR A 159 -6.04 -8.71 3.92
C TYR A 159 -6.15 -9.87 4.92
N GLN A 160 -7.32 -10.04 5.55
CA GLN A 160 -7.54 -11.18 6.46
C GLN A 160 -7.58 -12.48 5.69
N ARG A 161 -8.24 -12.50 4.52
CA ARG A 161 -8.27 -13.68 3.65
C ARG A 161 -6.87 -14.09 3.22
N ILE A 162 -6.06 -13.14 2.74
CA ILE A 162 -4.64 -13.39 2.36
C ILE A 162 -3.85 -13.95 3.55
N LEU A 163 -4.01 -13.34 4.73
CA LEU A 163 -3.34 -13.81 5.93
C LEU A 163 -3.79 -15.20 6.37
N THR A 164 -5.08 -15.50 6.32
CA THR A 164 -5.60 -16.82 6.64
C THR A 164 -5.03 -17.87 5.68
N GLN A 165 -4.96 -17.57 4.38
CA GLN A 165 -4.35 -18.48 3.39
C GLN A 165 -2.89 -18.79 3.70
N ILE A 166 -2.10 -17.76 4.06
CA ILE A 166 -0.70 -17.95 4.45
C ILE A 166 -0.59 -18.80 5.72
N LEU A 167 -1.44 -18.54 6.73
CA LEU A 167 -1.30 -19.16 8.05
C LEU A 167 -1.87 -20.58 8.15
N VAL A 168 -2.88 -20.94 7.36
CA VAL A 168 -3.51 -22.28 7.41
C VAL A 168 -2.53 -23.40 7.03
N GLN A 169 -1.53 -23.09 6.21
CA GLN A 169 -0.52 -24.06 5.77
C GLN A 169 0.62 -24.26 6.79
N LEU A 170 0.60 -23.54 7.92
CA LEU A 170 1.72 -23.45 8.85
C LEU A 170 1.42 -24.12 10.20
N ASP A 171 2.43 -24.74 10.80
CA ASP A 171 2.35 -25.20 12.19
C ASP A 171 2.30 -24.01 13.17
N SER A 172 1.88 -24.26 14.42
CA SER A 172 1.73 -23.22 15.44
C SER A 172 3.00 -22.37 15.62
N ARG A 173 4.17 -23.02 15.59
CA ARG A 173 5.48 -22.35 15.69
C ARG A 173 5.73 -21.41 14.53
N SER A 174 5.45 -21.84 13.31
CA SER A 174 5.62 -21.02 12.10
C SER A 174 4.63 -19.86 12.08
N VAL A 175 3.39 -20.08 12.51
CA VAL A 175 2.39 -19.01 12.67
C VAL A 175 2.89 -17.92 13.62
N ASP A 176 3.49 -18.28 14.75
CA ASP A 176 4.03 -17.30 15.71
C ASP A 176 5.24 -16.56 15.18
N ARG A 177 6.10 -17.22 14.40
CA ARG A 177 7.20 -16.56 13.67
C ARG A 177 6.70 -15.54 12.67
N ILE A 178 5.69 -15.88 11.86
CA ILE A 178 5.08 -14.94 10.91
C ILE A 178 4.41 -13.77 11.63
N ARG A 179 3.74 -14.02 12.76
CA ARG A 179 3.21 -12.94 13.61
C ARG A 179 4.31 -12.02 14.12
N CYS A 180 5.46 -12.57 14.51
CA CYS A 180 6.62 -11.80 14.93
C CYS A 180 7.15 -10.90 13.80
N VAL A 181 7.36 -11.44 12.59
CA VAL A 181 7.79 -10.68 11.40
C VAL A 181 6.85 -9.50 11.15
N LEU A 182 5.55 -9.79 11.03
CA LEU A 182 4.56 -8.76 10.73
C LEU A 182 4.39 -7.75 11.88
N GLY A 183 4.62 -8.18 13.12
CA GLY A 183 4.65 -7.32 14.31
C GLY A 183 5.79 -6.31 14.25
N TRP A 184 7.01 -6.75 13.95
CA TRP A 184 8.15 -5.86 13.80
C TRP A 184 7.93 -4.80 12.72
N ILE A 185 7.44 -5.19 11.56
CA ILE A 185 7.15 -4.25 10.46
C ILE A 185 6.01 -3.29 10.87
N ALA A 186 4.98 -3.79 11.56
CA ALA A 186 3.85 -2.97 11.99
C ALA A 186 4.22 -1.93 13.03
N PHE A 187 5.02 -2.29 14.03
CA PHE A 187 5.29 -1.42 15.18
C PHE A 187 6.60 -0.65 15.09
N ALA A 188 7.46 -0.92 14.10
CA ALA A 188 8.66 -0.14 13.89
C ALA A 188 8.35 1.36 13.68
N LYS A 189 9.14 2.20 14.36
CA LYS A 189 9.06 3.67 14.28
C LYS A 189 9.40 4.19 12.87
N ARG A 190 10.32 3.51 12.19
CA ARG A 190 10.70 3.71 10.78
C ARG A 190 10.75 2.36 10.05
N PRO A 191 10.71 2.33 8.71
CA PRO A 191 11.05 1.13 7.97
C PRO A 191 12.39 0.55 8.44
N LEU A 192 12.43 -0.77 8.61
CA LEU A 192 13.63 -1.50 9.03
C LEU A 192 14.37 -1.99 7.79
N LYS A 193 15.70 -1.91 7.80
CA LYS A 193 16.50 -2.62 6.80
C LYS A 193 16.31 -4.12 6.98
N LYS A 194 16.40 -4.89 5.90
CA LYS A 194 16.28 -6.35 5.91
C LYS A 194 17.15 -6.99 7.00
N VAL A 195 18.41 -6.57 7.10
CA VAL A 195 19.36 -7.06 8.12
C VAL A 195 18.92 -6.70 9.55
N GLU A 196 18.33 -5.53 9.77
CA GLU A 196 17.80 -5.11 11.07
C GLU A 196 16.59 -5.96 11.45
N LEU A 197 15.69 -6.19 10.49
CA LEU A 197 14.49 -7.01 10.68
C LEU A 197 14.85 -8.46 11.01
N LEU A 198 15.75 -9.09 10.25
CA LEU A 198 16.21 -10.46 10.52
C LEU A 198 16.88 -10.55 11.91
N SER A 199 17.68 -9.55 12.28
CA SER A 199 18.29 -9.48 13.63
C SER A 199 17.20 -9.40 14.71
N ALA A 200 16.23 -8.49 14.56
CA ALA A 200 15.16 -8.30 15.54
C ALA A 200 14.31 -9.57 15.73
N ILE A 201 13.98 -10.27 14.63
CA ILE A 201 13.26 -11.57 14.68
C ILE A 201 14.10 -12.63 15.40
N THR A 202 15.42 -12.67 15.13
CA THR A 202 16.34 -13.62 15.74
C THR A 202 16.33 -13.49 17.27
N PHE A 203 16.45 -12.27 17.79
CA PHE A 203 16.41 -12.01 19.24
C PHE A 203 15.03 -12.17 19.87
N SER A 204 13.95 -12.05 19.09
CA SER A 204 12.58 -12.25 19.58
C SER A 204 12.29 -13.68 20.04
N SER A 205 13.17 -14.63 19.70
CA SER A 205 13.12 -16.00 20.20
C SER A 205 13.50 -16.13 21.69
N GLY A 206 13.97 -15.05 22.33
CA GLY A 206 14.37 -15.04 23.75
C GLY A 206 15.74 -15.68 24.02
N ASN A 207 16.43 -16.16 23.00
CA ASN A 207 17.78 -16.69 23.11
C ASN A 207 18.80 -15.57 22.82
N SER A 208 19.66 -15.25 23.80
CA SER A 208 20.74 -14.26 23.65
C SER A 208 21.99 -14.83 22.97
N GLN A 209 22.11 -16.15 22.88
CA GLN A 209 23.26 -16.88 22.35
C GLN A 209 23.05 -17.27 20.88
N VAL A 210 22.68 -16.32 20.02
CA VAL A 210 22.42 -16.61 18.61
C VAL A 210 23.58 -16.18 17.73
N SER A 211 24.27 -17.15 17.14
CA SER A 211 25.42 -16.92 16.24
C SER A 211 25.03 -16.71 14.77
N ARG A 212 23.78 -17.02 14.39
CA ARG A 212 23.29 -16.94 13.01
C ARG A 212 21.91 -16.27 12.93
N LEU A 213 21.77 -15.32 12.02
CA LEU A 213 20.48 -14.69 11.72
C LEU A 213 19.47 -15.72 11.20
N VAL A 214 18.18 -15.44 11.42
CA VAL A 214 17.12 -16.22 10.78
C VAL A 214 17.24 -16.20 9.25
N PRO A 215 16.90 -17.29 8.56
CA PRO A 215 16.97 -17.36 7.11
C PRO A 215 16.09 -16.31 6.43
N GLN A 216 16.56 -15.76 5.31
CA GLN A 216 15.86 -14.70 4.59
C GLN A 216 14.50 -15.13 4.01
N TYR A 217 14.35 -16.42 3.67
CA TYR A 217 13.12 -16.96 3.07
C TYR A 217 11.88 -16.80 3.96
N ILE A 218 12.06 -16.54 5.27
CA ILE A 218 10.96 -16.26 6.19
C ILE A 218 10.13 -15.05 5.74
N LEU A 219 10.76 -14.10 5.03
CA LEU A 219 10.10 -12.92 4.48
C LEU A 219 9.26 -13.27 3.25
N ASP A 220 9.70 -14.26 2.45
CA ASP A 220 9.01 -14.68 1.22
C ASP A 220 7.61 -15.24 1.51
N ILE A 221 7.43 -15.87 2.68
CA ILE A 221 6.12 -16.35 3.17
C ILE A 221 5.10 -15.21 3.26
N CYS A 222 5.56 -13.98 3.51
CA CYS A 222 4.74 -12.78 3.62
C CYS A 222 4.77 -11.91 2.36
N GLY A 223 5.36 -12.38 1.25
CA GLY A 223 5.63 -11.57 0.05
C GLY A 223 4.41 -10.94 -0.62
N THR A 224 3.20 -11.42 -0.34
CA THR A 224 1.94 -10.81 -0.81
C THR A 224 1.53 -9.58 0.00
N LEU A 225 2.15 -9.33 1.16
CA LEU A 225 1.83 -8.25 2.08
C LEU A 225 3.01 -7.34 2.38
N ILE A 226 4.23 -7.78 2.10
CA ILE A 226 5.45 -7.00 2.31
C ILE A 226 6.21 -6.81 1.01
N GLU A 227 6.96 -5.72 0.94
CA GLU A 227 7.85 -5.42 -0.17
C GLU A 227 9.22 -4.97 0.34
N GLU A 228 10.25 -5.31 -0.41
CA GLU A 228 11.61 -4.85 -0.20
C GLU A 228 11.90 -3.68 -1.15
N SER A 229 12.25 -2.53 -0.58
CA SER A 229 12.65 -1.34 -1.31
C SER A 229 14.08 -1.45 -1.83
N ARG A 230 14.45 -0.59 -2.79
CA ARG A 230 15.81 -0.56 -3.37
C ARG A 230 16.91 -0.30 -2.33
N ASP A 231 16.57 0.38 -1.24
CA ASP A 231 17.45 0.67 -0.11
C ASP A 231 17.50 -0.47 0.93
N THR A 232 16.97 -1.64 0.60
CA THR A 232 16.84 -2.85 1.44
C THR A 232 15.88 -2.71 2.61
N THR A 233 15.07 -1.64 2.68
CA THR A 233 14.04 -1.54 3.71
C THR A 233 12.84 -2.42 3.40
N VAL A 234 12.29 -3.04 4.44
CA VAL A 234 11.11 -3.90 4.34
C VAL A 234 9.92 -3.15 4.93
N ALA A 235 8.86 -3.03 4.14
CA ALA A 235 7.61 -2.38 4.53
C ALA A 235 6.42 -3.22 4.09
N PHE A 236 5.23 -2.89 4.60
CA PHE A 236 4.01 -3.42 3.99
C PHE A 236 3.82 -2.80 2.60
N ILE A 237 3.22 -3.56 1.68
CA ILE A 237 2.83 -3.08 0.34
C ILE A 237 1.96 -1.81 0.37
N HIS A 238 1.34 -1.52 1.52
CA HIS A 238 0.58 -0.31 1.73
C HIS A 238 0.38 -0.01 3.22
N ASN A 239 0.28 1.27 3.56
CA ASN A 239 0.12 1.74 4.94
C ASN A 239 -1.19 1.24 5.61
N SER A 240 -2.25 0.96 4.83
CA SER A 240 -3.50 0.40 5.39
C SER A 240 -3.29 -0.97 6.04
N VAL A 241 -2.36 -1.79 5.55
CA VAL A 241 -2.00 -3.07 6.18
C VAL A 241 -1.38 -2.83 7.55
N LYS A 242 -0.46 -1.85 7.62
CA LYS A 242 0.20 -1.43 8.86
C LYS A 242 -0.81 -0.98 9.90
N GLU A 243 -1.74 -0.11 9.50
CA GLU A 243 -2.80 0.41 10.36
C GLU A 243 -3.72 -0.71 10.87
N GLN A 244 -4.19 -1.57 9.97
CA GLN A 244 -5.01 -2.72 10.34
C GLN A 244 -4.30 -3.64 11.34
N ARG A 245 -3.02 -3.92 11.11
CA ARG A 245 -2.20 -4.76 11.99
C ARG A 245 -2.06 -4.17 13.38
N ARG A 246 -1.79 -2.86 13.47
CA ARG A 246 -1.75 -2.15 14.76
C ARG A 246 -3.08 -2.25 15.50
N ARG A 247 -4.21 -1.95 14.84
CA ARG A 247 -5.56 -2.03 15.45
C ARG A 247 -5.87 -3.44 15.99
N LYS A 248 -5.53 -4.49 15.22
CA LYS A 248 -5.77 -5.89 15.64
C LYS A 248 -4.89 -6.35 16.79
N LEU A 249 -3.62 -5.95 16.83
CA LEU A 249 -2.70 -6.37 17.89
C LEU A 249 -2.98 -5.63 19.19
N LEU A 250 -3.27 -4.31 19.13
CA LEU A 250 -3.69 -3.53 20.30
C LEU A 250 -4.98 -4.07 20.93
N SER A 251 -5.99 -4.41 20.11
CA SER A 251 -7.24 -4.99 20.63
C SER A 251 -7.10 -6.38 21.25
N ARG A 252 -6.07 -7.16 20.86
CA ARG A 252 -5.74 -8.44 21.50
C ARG A 252 -5.03 -8.25 22.83
N GLU A 253 -4.11 -7.29 22.93
CA GLU A 253 -3.46 -6.95 24.20
C GLU A 253 -4.47 -6.42 25.21
N THR A 254 -5.37 -5.50 24.81
CA THR A 254 -6.43 -5.00 25.71
C THR A 254 -7.35 -6.12 26.21
N LYS A 255 -7.64 -7.13 25.38
CA LYS A 255 -8.43 -8.31 25.80
C LYS A 255 -7.66 -9.21 26.76
N ARG A 256 -6.35 -9.34 26.59
CA ARG A 256 -5.48 -10.14 27.47
C ARG A 256 -5.30 -9.52 28.85
N PHE A 257 -5.24 -8.18 28.93
CA PHE A 257 -5.24 -7.44 30.20
C PHE A 257 -6.57 -7.57 30.93
N LYS A 258 -7.71 -7.46 30.23
CA LYS A 258 -9.05 -7.63 30.83
C LYS A 258 -9.40 -9.06 31.25
N SER A 259 -8.66 -10.07 30.79
CA SER A 259 -8.84 -11.47 31.21
C SER A 259 -7.92 -11.89 32.36
N MET A 260 -7.11 -10.96 32.87
CA MET A 260 -6.23 -11.14 34.05
C MET A 260 -6.74 -10.38 35.28
N GLU A 261 -7.89 -9.69 35.15
CA GLU A 261 -8.72 -9.15 36.23
C GLU A 261 -9.94 -10.05 36.43
#